data_AF-A0A660ZWM3-F1
#
_entry.id   AF-A0A660ZWM3-F1
#
_cell.length_a   1.000
_cell.length_b   1.000
_cell.length_c   1.000
_cell.angle_alpha   90.00
_cell.angle_beta   90.00
_cell.angle_gamma   90.00
#
_symmetry.space_group_name_H-M   'P 1'
#
loop_
_entity.id
_entity.type
_entity.pdbx_description
1 polymer ?
#
loop_
_entity_poly.entity_id
_entity_poly.type
_entity_poly.pdbx_seq_one_letter_code
_entity_poly.pdbx_strand_id
1 'polypeptide(L)'
;MDLRLQLSLYLALILVVGFAPATSAGDHTPYSAGNGLELATSAAESWSTDARLVYIENDERVDANGLAVRWGYLFYSEREDEARGYTIRDGKILEAVELEFELEDPPPLAQNWVDSDVALAAAENKAGRKYRDEQGGHLSTMLLIRGAFYHKKPNLSTWTLLYISESAPALWVVVSAENGKVLKTWRG
;
A
#
# COMPACT_ATOMS: atom_id res chain seq x y z
N MET A 1 7.82 24.56 15.31
CA MET A 1 7.37 23.32 14.66
C MET A 1 8.24 22.21 15.21
N ASP A 2 7.71 21.45 16.15
CA ASP A 2 8.45 20.56 17.03
C ASP A 2 8.73 19.23 16.32
N LEU A 3 10.01 18.88 16.15
CA LEU A 3 10.41 17.62 15.50
C LEU A 3 10.01 16.38 16.32
N ARG A 4 9.55 16.57 17.57
CA ARG A 4 9.09 15.48 18.43
C ARG A 4 7.74 14.88 18.03
N LEU A 5 6.95 15.56 17.20
CA LEU A 5 5.72 15.01 16.60
C LEU A 5 5.99 14.16 15.34
N GLN A 6 7.22 14.11 14.83
CA GLN A 6 7.54 13.31 13.63
C GLN A 6 8.07 11.89 13.92
N LEU A 7 8.26 11.52 15.19
CA LEU A 7 8.91 10.24 15.54
C LEU A 7 7.99 9.19 16.18
N SER A 8 6.70 9.46 16.38
CA SER A 8 5.74 8.45 16.88
C SER A 8 5.07 7.65 15.76
N LEU A 9 5.30 8.00 14.49
CA LEU A 9 4.85 7.22 13.34
C LEU A 9 5.89 6.16 12.93
N TYR A 10 6.54 5.52 13.91
CA TYR A 10 7.12 4.20 13.65
C TYR A 10 5.95 3.23 13.61
N LEU A 11 5.30 3.16 12.44
CA LEU A 11 4.36 2.10 12.10
C LEU A 11 5.16 0.79 12.18
N ALA A 12 5.21 0.19 13.37
CA ALA A 12 5.33 -1.24 13.50
C ALA A 12 4.00 -1.79 12.99
N LEU A 13 3.82 -1.74 11.67
CA LEU A 13 2.89 -2.60 10.97
C LEU A 13 3.42 -4.01 11.25
N ILE A 14 2.99 -4.57 12.38
CA ILE A 14 3.14 -5.98 12.65
C ILE A 14 2.29 -6.61 11.57
N LEU A 15 2.94 -6.95 10.45
CA LEU A 15 2.41 -7.88 9.48
C LEU A 15 2.07 -9.11 10.32
N VAL A 16 0.79 -9.30 10.63
CA VAL A 16 0.32 -10.55 11.24
C VAL A 16 0.48 -11.58 10.13
N VAL A 17 1.69 -12.10 9.99
CA VAL A 17 1.99 -13.28 9.19
C VAL A 17 1.39 -14.43 9.97
N GLY A 18 0.07 -14.63 9.82
CA GLY A 18 -0.52 -15.91 10.12
C GLY A 18 0.22 -16.93 9.26
N PHE A 19 1.00 -17.82 9.91
CA PHE A 19 1.58 -18.98 9.25
C PHE A 19 0.45 -19.95 8.91
N ALA A 20 -0.32 -19.63 7.88
CA ALA A 20 -1.24 -20.57 7.27
C ALA A 20 -0.40 -21.66 6.58
N PRO A 21 -0.79 -22.94 6.69
CA PRO A 21 -0.14 -24.00 5.93
C PRO A 21 -0.22 -23.66 4.44
N ALA A 22 0.87 -23.92 3.71
CA ALA A 22 0.93 -23.78 2.27
C ALA A 22 -0.13 -24.68 1.63
N THR A 23 -1.33 -24.13 1.46
CA THR A 23 -2.34 -24.65 0.55
C THR A 23 -1.71 -24.62 -0.83
N SER A 24 -1.88 -25.70 -1.62
CA SER A 24 -1.34 -25.76 -2.98
C SER A 24 -1.65 -24.45 -3.68
N ALA A 25 -0.65 -23.84 -4.30
CA ALA A 25 -0.83 -22.65 -5.13
C ALA A 25 -1.95 -22.93 -6.12
N GLY A 26 -3.18 -22.54 -5.77
CA GLY A 26 -4.23 -22.42 -6.75
C GLY A 26 -3.76 -21.37 -7.74
N ASP A 27 -4.16 -21.51 -9.00
CA ASP A 27 -3.95 -20.48 -10.00
C ASP A 27 -4.79 -19.25 -9.64
N HIS A 28 -4.32 -18.48 -8.66
CA HIS A 28 -4.89 -17.20 -8.27
C HIS A 28 -4.53 -16.18 -9.35
N THR A 29 -5.52 -15.44 -9.84
CA THR A 29 -5.31 -14.46 -10.91
C THR A 29 -4.87 -13.13 -10.28
N PRO A 30 -3.65 -12.62 -10.55
CA PRO A 30 -3.24 -11.32 -10.07
C PRO A 30 -4.13 -10.20 -10.62
N TYR A 31 -4.37 -9.17 -9.81
CA TYR A 31 -5.15 -7.99 -10.20
C TYR A 31 -4.53 -6.72 -9.62
N SER A 32 -4.94 -5.56 -10.15
CA SER A 32 -4.47 -4.26 -9.69
C SER A 32 -5.16 -3.86 -8.39
N ALA A 33 -4.56 -2.96 -7.62
CA ALA A 33 -5.12 -2.52 -6.33
C ALA A 33 -6.56 -1.99 -6.43
N GLY A 34 -6.90 -1.32 -7.53
CA GLY A 34 -8.24 -0.79 -7.79
C GLY A 34 -9.34 -1.85 -7.89
N ASN A 35 -9.03 -3.04 -8.39
CA ASN A 35 -10.06 -4.06 -8.66
C ASN A 35 -10.68 -4.66 -7.39
N GLY A 36 -10.00 -4.63 -6.25
CA GLY A 36 -10.57 -5.07 -4.97
C GLY A 36 -11.29 -3.97 -4.18
N LEU A 37 -11.21 -2.71 -4.63
CA LEU A 37 -11.65 -1.56 -3.87
C LEU A 37 -13.17 -1.54 -3.62
N GLU A 38 -13.97 -1.82 -4.64
CA GLU A 38 -15.44 -1.78 -4.52
C GLU A 38 -15.95 -2.74 -3.43
N LEU A 39 -15.39 -3.95 -3.39
CA LEU A 39 -15.73 -4.97 -2.40
C LEU A 39 -15.30 -4.55 -0.99
N ALA A 40 -14.06 -4.04 -0.86
CA ALA A 40 -13.55 -3.56 0.42
C ALA A 40 -14.35 -2.36 0.96
N THR A 41 -14.70 -1.40 0.09
CA THR A 41 -15.54 -0.25 0.44
C THR A 41 -16.93 -0.69 0.88
N SER A 42 -17.58 -1.60 0.15
CA SER A 42 -18.91 -2.09 0.52
C SER A 42 -18.92 -2.76 1.90
N ALA A 43 -17.86 -3.51 2.22
CA ALA A 43 -17.69 -4.12 3.54
C ALA A 43 -17.41 -3.09 4.63
N ALA A 44 -16.57 -2.11 4.34
CA ALA A 44 -16.26 -1.01 5.24
C ALA A 44 -17.50 -0.16 5.56
N GLU A 45 -18.31 0.19 4.57
CA GLU A 45 -19.57 0.93 4.74
C GLU A 45 -20.60 0.14 5.55
N SER A 46 -20.61 -1.19 5.41
CA SER A 46 -21.45 -2.09 6.21
C SER A 46 -21.01 -2.15 7.68
N TRP A 47 -19.70 -2.00 7.93
CA TRP A 47 -19.14 -1.90 9.28
C TRP A 47 -19.41 -0.52 9.89
N SER A 48 -19.08 0.56 9.18
CA SER A 48 -19.39 1.94 9.58
C SER A 48 -19.70 2.82 8.39
N THR A 49 -20.79 3.57 8.46
CA THR A 49 -21.29 4.41 7.35
C THR A 49 -20.40 5.61 7.03
N ASP A 50 -19.47 5.96 7.91
CA ASP A 50 -18.46 7.02 7.75
C ASP A 50 -17.05 6.47 7.48
N ALA A 51 -16.92 5.15 7.27
CA ALA A 51 -15.63 4.52 7.00
C ALA A 51 -14.97 5.14 5.75
N ARG A 52 -13.73 5.60 5.92
CA ARG A 52 -12.93 6.23 4.86
C ARG A 52 -11.65 5.45 4.61
N LEU A 53 -11.31 5.23 3.34
CA LEU A 53 -10.07 4.55 2.96
C LEU A 53 -8.85 5.43 3.25
N VAL A 54 -7.89 4.89 4.00
CA VAL A 54 -6.70 5.63 4.44
C VAL A 54 -5.39 4.98 3.97
N TYR A 55 -5.40 3.70 3.63
CA TYR A 55 -4.21 2.96 3.23
C TYR A 55 -4.53 1.76 2.33
N ILE A 56 -3.63 1.45 1.40
CA ILE A 56 -3.65 0.23 0.57
C ILE A 56 -2.24 -0.34 0.51
N GLU A 57 -2.09 -1.66 0.55
CA GLU A 57 -0.81 -2.35 0.30
C GLU A 57 -0.98 -3.70 -0.38
N ASN A 58 0.10 -4.19 -1.00
CA ASN A 58 0.17 -5.58 -1.43
C ASN A 58 0.50 -6.51 -0.24
N ASP A 59 -0.37 -7.47 0.04
CA ASP A 59 -0.13 -8.50 1.07
C ASP A 59 0.65 -9.69 0.51
N GLU A 60 0.88 -9.70 -0.81
CA GLU A 60 1.62 -10.71 -1.55
C GLU A 60 2.48 -10.10 -2.65
N ARG A 61 3.36 -10.91 -3.23
CA ARG A 61 4.28 -10.45 -4.28
C ARG A 61 3.54 -9.82 -5.45
N VAL A 62 3.99 -8.62 -5.84
CA VAL A 62 3.56 -7.92 -7.04
C VAL A 62 4.35 -8.44 -8.25
N ASP A 63 3.68 -8.66 -9.37
CA ASP A 63 4.28 -9.09 -10.63
C ASP A 63 4.90 -7.92 -11.43
N ALA A 64 5.39 -8.20 -12.63
CA ALA A 64 6.02 -7.20 -13.49
C ALA A 64 5.04 -6.15 -14.06
N ASN A 65 3.73 -6.37 -13.93
CA ASN A 65 2.66 -5.51 -14.41
C ASN A 65 2.01 -4.70 -13.28
N GLY A 66 2.48 -4.82 -12.03
CA GLY A 66 1.92 -4.09 -10.90
C GLY A 66 0.69 -4.76 -10.31
N LEU A 67 0.51 -6.05 -10.59
CA LEU A 67 -0.61 -6.85 -10.12
C LEU A 67 -0.18 -7.74 -8.96
N ALA A 68 -1.05 -7.91 -7.97
CA ALA A 68 -0.84 -8.85 -6.88
C ALA A 68 -2.03 -9.80 -6.77
N VAL A 69 -1.78 -10.99 -6.23
CA VAL A 69 -2.84 -11.94 -5.90
C VAL A 69 -3.68 -11.44 -4.73
N ARG A 70 -3.09 -10.65 -3.83
CA ARG A 70 -3.72 -10.22 -2.58
C ARG A 70 -3.37 -8.77 -2.24
N TRP A 71 -4.39 -8.01 -1.87
CA TRP A 71 -4.29 -6.60 -1.47
C TRP A 71 -4.99 -6.37 -0.13
N GLY A 72 -4.35 -5.57 0.72
CA GLY A 72 -4.88 -5.08 1.97
C GLY A 72 -5.42 -3.66 1.81
N TYR A 73 -6.56 -3.37 2.43
CA TYR A 73 -7.23 -2.07 2.44
C TYR A 73 -7.56 -1.69 3.88
N LEU A 74 -7.10 -0.52 4.33
CA LEU A 74 -7.40 -0.03 5.66
C LEU A 74 -8.40 1.11 5.59
N PHE A 75 -9.48 0.97 6.34
CA PHE A 75 -10.48 1.99 6.54
C PHE A 75 -10.45 2.48 7.98
N TYR A 76 -10.75 3.76 8.16
CA TYR A 76 -10.91 4.39 9.48
C TYR A 76 -12.33 4.96 9.60
N SER A 77 -12.92 4.83 10.78
CA SER A 77 -14.20 5.43 11.14
C SER A 77 -13.98 6.41 12.29
N GLU A 78 -14.43 7.65 12.11
CA GLU A 78 -14.32 8.67 13.17
C GLU A 78 -15.40 8.44 14.23
N ARG A 79 -16.56 7.91 13.84
CA ARG A 79 -17.63 7.58 14.77
C ARG A 79 -17.25 6.44 15.70
N GLU A 80 -16.58 5.42 15.18
CA GLU A 80 -16.12 4.29 15.99
C GLU A 80 -14.75 4.57 16.64
N ASP A 81 -14.03 5.60 16.17
CA ASP A 81 -12.63 5.89 16.51
C ASP A 81 -11.71 4.67 16.34
N GLU A 82 -11.96 3.91 15.28
CA GLU A 82 -11.34 2.62 15.02
C GLU A 82 -10.90 2.48 13.56
N ALA A 83 -9.92 1.63 13.33
CA ALA A 83 -9.48 1.24 12.01
C ALA A 83 -9.74 -0.25 11.76
N ARG A 84 -10.23 -0.58 10.57
CA ARG A 84 -10.48 -1.95 10.15
C ARG A 84 -9.82 -2.24 8.80
N GLY A 85 -8.97 -3.26 8.80
CA GLY A 85 -8.31 -3.80 7.62
C GLY A 85 -9.16 -4.86 6.94
N TYR A 86 -9.17 -4.85 5.61
CA TYR A 86 -9.79 -5.87 4.78
C TYR A 86 -8.75 -6.41 3.80
N THR A 87 -8.60 -7.72 3.75
CA THR A 87 -7.73 -8.38 2.77
C THR A 87 -8.58 -9.04 1.70
N ILE A 88 -8.35 -8.66 0.45
CA ILE A 88 -9.06 -9.19 -0.71
C ILE A 88 -8.15 -10.15 -1.48
N ARG A 89 -8.70 -11.28 -1.94
CA ARG A 89 -8.09 -12.22 -2.91
C ARG A 89 -9.19 -12.83 -3.78
N ASP A 90 -8.94 -12.97 -5.08
CA ASP A 90 -9.90 -13.57 -6.04
C ASP A 90 -11.33 -13.00 -5.95
N GLY A 91 -11.45 -11.69 -5.74
CA GLY A 91 -12.77 -11.03 -5.61
C GLY A 91 -13.55 -11.42 -4.35
N LYS A 92 -12.87 -11.88 -3.29
CA LYS A 92 -13.45 -12.25 -2.00
C LYS A 92 -12.70 -11.57 -0.86
N ILE A 93 -13.42 -11.24 0.20
CA ILE A 93 -12.81 -10.86 1.49
C ILE A 93 -12.29 -12.13 2.15
N LEU A 94 -10.98 -12.20 2.34
CA LEU A 94 -10.36 -13.29 3.09
C LEU A 94 -10.37 -13.01 4.59
N GLU A 95 -10.08 -11.77 4.96
CA GLU A 95 -9.91 -11.35 6.35
C GLU A 95 -10.51 -9.96 6.54
N ALA A 96 -11.07 -9.75 7.73
CA ALA A 96 -11.50 -8.45 8.23
C ALA A 96 -10.99 -8.35 9.68
N VAL A 97 -10.10 -7.40 9.95
CA VAL A 97 -9.37 -7.31 11.22
C VAL A 97 -9.46 -5.89 11.76
N GLU A 98 -9.89 -5.76 13.00
CA GLU A 98 -9.77 -4.51 13.77
C GLU A 98 -8.30 -4.34 14.18
N LEU A 99 -7.76 -3.16 13.94
CA LEU A 99 -6.37 -2.87 14.32
C LEU A 99 -6.35 -2.29 15.73
N GLU A 100 -5.57 -2.91 16.62
CA GLU A 100 -5.46 -2.54 18.03
C GLU A 100 -4.63 -1.27 18.29
N PHE A 101 -4.35 -0.47 17.26
CA PHE A 101 -3.58 0.77 17.40
C PHE A 101 -4.41 1.98 16.99
N GLU A 102 -4.22 3.07 17.74
CA GLU A 102 -4.86 4.34 17.48
C GLU A 102 -4.22 5.01 16.26
N LEU A 103 -5.06 5.45 15.33
CA LEU A 103 -4.69 6.36 14.25
C LEU A 103 -5.21 7.75 14.61
N GLU A 104 -4.32 8.69 14.90
CA GLU A 104 -4.70 10.09 15.13
C GLU A 104 -5.20 10.72 13.82
N ASP A 105 -6.52 10.78 13.65
CA ASP A 105 -7.25 11.35 12.50
C ASP A 105 -6.56 11.11 11.14
N PRO A 106 -6.48 9.85 10.68
CA PRO A 106 -5.80 9.52 9.45
C PRO A 106 -6.54 10.16 8.26
N PRO A 107 -5.85 10.99 7.45
CA PRO A 107 -6.51 11.69 6.37
C PRO A 107 -6.86 10.70 5.25
N PRO A 108 -8.06 10.80 4.64
CA PRO A 108 -8.47 9.90 3.58
C PRO A 108 -7.57 10.02 2.35
N LEU A 109 -7.44 8.92 1.63
CA LEU A 109 -6.84 8.91 0.29
C LEU A 109 -7.66 9.79 -0.67
N ALA A 110 -6.99 10.35 -1.68
CA ALA A 110 -7.68 11.02 -2.79
C ALA A 110 -8.61 10.03 -3.51
N GLN A 111 -9.75 10.47 -4.06
CA GLN A 111 -10.70 9.54 -4.70
C GLN A 111 -10.27 9.04 -6.09
N ASN A 112 -9.42 9.80 -6.81
CA ASN A 112 -9.05 9.52 -8.19
C ASN A 112 -7.55 9.23 -8.33
N TRP A 113 -7.08 8.22 -7.62
CA TRP A 113 -5.69 7.79 -7.75
C TRP A 113 -5.47 6.91 -8.98
N VAL A 114 -4.26 6.98 -9.55
CA VAL A 114 -3.76 6.04 -10.55
C VAL A 114 -3.53 4.69 -9.89
N ASP A 115 -3.89 3.62 -10.59
CA ASP A 115 -3.81 2.25 -10.06
C ASP A 115 -2.36 1.73 -10.01
N SER A 116 -2.16 0.56 -9.40
CA SER A 116 -0.86 -0.03 -9.09
C SER A 116 -0.04 -0.34 -10.34
N ASP A 117 -0.67 -0.71 -11.45
CA ASP A 117 -0.01 -0.94 -12.74
C ASP A 117 0.62 0.35 -13.29
N VAL A 118 -0.13 1.46 -13.28
CA VAL A 118 0.35 2.77 -13.71
C VAL A 118 1.46 3.28 -12.79
N ALA A 119 1.29 3.12 -11.48
CA ALA A 119 2.29 3.52 -10.50
C ALA A 119 3.60 2.73 -10.65
N LEU A 120 3.51 1.41 -10.85
CA LEU A 120 4.68 0.58 -11.12
C LEU A 120 5.34 1.01 -12.43
N ALA A 121 4.60 1.14 -13.52
CA ALA A 121 5.16 1.56 -14.81
C ALA A 121 5.96 2.88 -14.69
N ALA A 122 5.46 3.85 -13.95
CA ALA A 122 6.19 5.10 -13.68
C ALA A 122 7.48 4.88 -12.88
N ALA A 123 7.44 4.06 -11.83
CA ALA A 123 8.60 3.75 -11.01
C ALA A 123 9.68 2.98 -11.79
N GLU A 124 9.25 2.01 -12.58
CA GLU A 124 10.08 1.20 -13.48
C GLU A 124 10.84 2.04 -14.48
N ASN A 125 10.13 2.94 -15.17
CA ASN A 125 10.69 3.84 -16.17
C ASN A 125 11.71 4.81 -15.56
N LYS A 126 11.55 5.17 -14.28
CA LYS A 126 12.44 6.12 -13.61
C LYS A 126 13.69 5.48 -13.02
N ALA A 127 13.56 4.36 -12.30
CA ALA A 127 14.66 3.76 -11.54
C ALA A 127 14.51 2.25 -11.31
N GLY A 128 13.28 1.73 -11.21
CA GLY A 128 13.01 0.35 -10.82
C GLY A 128 13.67 -0.69 -11.74
N ARG A 129 13.51 -0.53 -13.06
CA ARG A 129 14.07 -1.46 -14.04
C ARG A 129 15.59 -1.56 -13.94
N LYS A 130 16.25 -0.40 -13.96
CA LYS A 130 17.70 -0.29 -13.79
C LYS A 130 18.18 -0.96 -12.50
N TYR A 131 17.45 -0.76 -11.40
CA TYR A 131 17.79 -1.39 -10.13
C TYR A 131 17.69 -2.92 -10.18
N ARG A 132 16.63 -3.47 -10.78
CA ARG A 132 16.52 -4.92 -10.96
C ARG A 132 17.64 -5.48 -11.83
N ASP A 133 17.87 -4.86 -12.97
CA ASP A 133 18.80 -5.35 -13.99
C ASP A 133 20.25 -5.29 -13.50
N GLU A 134 20.64 -4.21 -12.80
CA GLU A 134 22.03 -4.00 -12.37
C GLU A 134 22.33 -4.55 -10.98
N GLN A 135 21.32 -4.63 -10.10
CA GLN A 135 21.52 -4.97 -8.68
C GLN A 135 20.88 -6.30 -8.29
N GLY A 136 20.30 -7.04 -9.24
CA GLY A 136 19.52 -8.25 -8.95
C GLY A 136 18.33 -7.99 -8.03
N GLY A 137 17.84 -6.75 -8.00
CA GLY A 137 16.75 -6.36 -7.12
C GLY A 137 15.38 -6.86 -7.58
N HIS A 138 14.41 -6.82 -6.68
CA HIS A 138 13.00 -7.06 -7.01
C HIS A 138 12.09 -6.12 -6.22
N LEU A 139 10.88 -5.89 -6.73
CA LEU A 139 9.85 -5.15 -6.00
C LEU A 139 9.34 -6.02 -4.85
N SER A 140 9.37 -5.49 -3.64
CA SER A 140 8.89 -6.14 -2.42
C SER A 140 7.50 -5.60 -2.03
N THR A 141 7.38 -4.27 -2.00
CA THR A 141 6.21 -3.60 -1.43
C THR A 141 5.79 -2.43 -2.31
N MET A 142 4.48 -2.27 -2.43
CA MET A 142 3.75 -1.14 -2.96
C MET A 142 2.71 -0.76 -1.91
N LEU A 143 2.78 0.48 -1.42
CA LEU A 143 1.77 1.01 -0.52
C LEU A 143 1.27 2.37 -1.02
N LEU A 144 -0.02 2.62 -0.86
CA LEU A 144 -0.66 3.91 -1.14
C LEU A 144 -1.12 4.51 0.18
N ILE A 145 -0.58 5.67 0.50
CA ILE A 145 -0.89 6.41 1.73
C ILE A 145 -0.75 7.91 1.47
N ARG A 146 -1.45 8.71 2.27
CA ARG A 146 -1.33 10.17 2.23
C ARG A 146 -0.17 10.64 3.11
N GLY A 147 0.68 11.50 2.55
CA GLY A 147 1.73 12.21 3.28
C GLY A 147 2.98 11.41 3.63
N ALA A 148 3.01 10.09 3.44
CA ALA A 148 4.21 9.32 3.72
C ALA A 148 5.34 9.67 2.73
N PHE A 149 6.57 9.75 3.25
CA PHE A 149 7.82 9.90 2.49
C PHE A 149 7.94 11.12 1.57
N TYR A 150 6.95 12.02 1.53
CA TYR A 150 6.93 13.25 0.75
C TYR A 150 6.45 14.49 1.56
N HIS A 151 7.21 14.83 2.60
CA HIS A 151 6.92 15.91 3.56
C HIS A 151 6.61 17.29 2.96
N LYS A 152 7.01 17.57 1.71
CA LYS A 152 6.74 18.87 1.06
C LYS A 152 5.26 19.05 0.72
N LYS A 153 4.51 17.96 0.59
CA LYS A 153 3.07 17.95 0.32
C LYS A 153 2.41 16.85 1.15
N PRO A 154 2.22 17.04 2.46
CA PRO A 154 1.67 16.01 3.36
C PRO A 154 0.23 15.62 3.00
N ASN A 155 -0.48 16.47 2.27
CA ASN A 155 -1.83 16.19 1.79
C ASN A 155 -1.90 15.37 0.49
N LEU A 156 -0.76 15.01 -0.09
CA LEU A 156 -0.73 14.25 -1.33
C LEU A 156 -0.75 12.74 -1.04
N SER A 157 -1.69 12.02 -1.66
CA SER A 157 -1.64 10.56 -1.74
C SER A 157 -0.50 10.13 -2.67
N THR A 158 0.30 9.18 -2.22
CA THR A 158 1.46 8.69 -2.97
C THR A 158 1.57 7.18 -2.91
N TRP A 159 1.85 6.58 -4.06
CA TRP A 159 2.38 5.23 -4.12
C TRP A 159 3.85 5.25 -3.70
N THR A 160 4.23 4.42 -2.74
CA THR A 160 5.62 4.16 -2.37
C THR A 160 5.97 2.73 -2.76
N LEU A 161 6.98 2.60 -3.61
CA LEU A 161 7.48 1.33 -4.09
C LEU A 161 8.85 1.06 -3.47
N LEU A 162 8.98 -0.10 -2.82
CA LEU A 162 10.20 -0.57 -2.18
C LEU A 162 10.77 -1.74 -2.99
N TYR A 163 11.97 -1.52 -3.51
CA TYR A 163 12.78 -2.54 -4.15
C TYR A 163 13.89 -2.98 -3.21
N ILE A 164 14.07 -4.29 -3.06
CA ILE A 164 15.11 -4.89 -2.21
C ILE A 164 16.08 -5.73 -3.05
N SER A 165 17.30 -5.87 -2.57
CA SER A 165 18.34 -6.73 -3.14
C SER A 165 19.18 -7.29 -1.99
N GLU A 166 19.72 -8.50 -2.16
CA GLU A 166 20.68 -9.09 -1.22
C GLU A 166 22.06 -8.42 -1.29
N SER A 167 22.40 -7.82 -2.43
CA SER A 167 23.74 -7.28 -2.71
C SER A 167 23.80 -5.76 -2.81
N ALA A 168 22.67 -5.07 -2.63
CA ALA A 168 22.60 -3.62 -2.76
C ALA A 168 21.62 -2.99 -1.77
N PRO A 169 21.82 -1.72 -1.38
CA PRO A 169 20.86 -1.03 -0.52
C PRO A 169 19.52 -0.82 -1.23
N ALA A 170 18.43 -0.98 -0.47
CA ALA A 170 17.07 -0.90 -0.97
C ALA A 170 16.81 0.41 -1.73
N LEU A 171 16.05 0.33 -2.83
CA LEU A 171 15.61 1.49 -3.59
C LEU A 171 14.15 1.81 -3.25
N TRP A 172 13.90 3.08 -2.93
CA TRP A 172 12.58 3.62 -2.70
C TRP A 172 12.20 4.55 -3.85
N VAL A 173 10.97 4.40 -4.36
CA VAL A 173 10.40 5.26 -5.40
C VAL A 173 9.03 5.75 -4.94
N VAL A 174 8.85 7.07 -4.88
CA VAL A 174 7.57 7.69 -4.51
C VAL A 174 6.93 8.28 -5.75
N VAL A 175 5.71 7.86 -6.04
CA VAL A 175 4.91 8.23 -7.22
C VAL A 175 3.65 8.95 -6.75
N SER A 176 3.33 10.07 -7.39
CA SER A 176 2.07 10.79 -7.15
C SER A 176 0.90 9.91 -7.54
N ALA A 177 -0.02 9.67 -6.61
CA ALA A 177 -1.23 8.93 -6.92
C ALA A 177 -2.16 9.72 -7.84
N GLU A 178 -2.08 11.06 -7.89
CA GLU A 178 -2.95 11.89 -8.73
C GLU A 178 -2.64 11.76 -10.24
N ASN A 179 -1.37 11.62 -10.61
CA ASN A 179 -0.95 11.73 -12.01
C ASN A 179 0.17 10.77 -12.43
N GLY A 180 0.56 9.83 -11.57
CA GLY A 180 1.61 8.85 -11.88
C GLY A 180 3.03 9.43 -11.98
N LYS A 181 3.25 10.71 -11.64
CA LYS A 181 4.59 11.30 -11.72
C LYS A 181 5.47 10.83 -10.56
N VAL A 182 6.70 10.39 -10.87
CA VAL A 182 7.71 10.13 -9.83
C VAL A 182 8.13 11.43 -9.14
N LEU A 183 7.93 11.49 -7.83
CA LEU A 183 8.19 12.65 -6.98
C LEU A 183 9.57 12.59 -6.31
N LYS A 184 10.01 11.39 -5.94
CA LYS A 184 11.25 11.17 -5.19
C LYS A 184 11.78 9.76 -5.44
N THR A 185 13.10 9.63 -5.44
CA THR A 185 13.80 8.34 -5.41
C THR A 185 14.97 8.44 -4.44
N TRP A 186 15.24 7.41 -3.63
CA TRP A 186 16.44 7.33 -2.81
C TRP A 186 16.83 5.88 -2.55
N ARG A 187 18.08 5.67 -2.13
CA ARG A 187 18.56 4.38 -1.63
C ARG A 187 18.71 4.43 -0.11
N GLY A 188 18.42 3.31 0.54
CA GLY A 188 18.69 3.10 1.96
C GLY A 188 20.17 2.88 2.25
#